data_AF-A0A0S8E9G6-F1
#
_entry.id   AF-A0A0S8E9G6-F1
#
_cell.length_a   1.000
_cell.length_b   1.000
_cell.length_c   1.000
_cell.angle_alpha   90.00
_cell.angle_beta   90.00
_cell.angle_gamma   90.00
#
_symmetry.space_group_name_H-M   'P 1'
#
loop_
_entity.id
_entity.type
_entity.pdbx_description
1 polymer ?
#
loop_
_entity_poly.entity_id
_entity_poly.type
_entity_poly.pdbx_seq_one_letter_code
_entity_poly.pdbx_strand_id
1 'polypeptide(L)'
;MNVDELHIDDEIGAVGRILSDNEKKKGILIHALHTIQEDQGYLPEDVLRRLSNNLNIPLSDIYSVASFYKMFHFKPRGKKIVKVCLGTACYVRGSKHLLTTLENEFHVQNGETTEDLAMTLETVGCVGCCGLAPVSTINDEVTGEIIGDRRIEQFIQLIKNGSE
;
A
#
# COMPACT_ATOMS: atom_id res chain seq x y z
N MET A 1 -12.38 -2.15 13.08
CA MET A 1 -13.54 -3.08 13.07
C MET A 1 -13.17 -4.31 13.88
N ASN A 2 -14.06 -4.79 14.76
CA ASN A 2 -13.79 -6.01 15.50
C ASN A 2 -13.93 -7.20 14.54
N VAL A 3 -12.89 -8.03 14.38
CA VAL A 3 -12.90 -9.22 13.52
C VAL A 3 -14.01 -10.20 13.91
N ASP A 4 -14.56 -10.04 15.12
CA ASP A 4 -15.64 -10.82 15.70
C ASP A 4 -17.05 -10.43 15.20
N GLU A 5 -17.21 -9.30 14.49
CA GLU A 5 -18.50 -8.79 13.97
C GLU A 5 -18.66 -8.98 12.44
N LEU A 6 -17.83 -9.81 11.81
CA LEU A 6 -17.81 -9.97 10.36
C LEU A 6 -19.01 -10.80 9.87
N HIS A 7 -20.08 -10.12 9.42
CA HIS A 7 -21.29 -10.75 8.88
C HIS A 7 -21.11 -11.14 7.42
N ILE A 8 -20.75 -12.41 7.18
CA ILE A 8 -20.38 -12.95 5.86
C ILE A 8 -21.47 -12.75 4.79
N ASP A 9 -22.74 -12.93 5.16
CA ASP A 9 -23.86 -12.83 4.21
C ASP A 9 -24.17 -11.38 3.80
N ASP A 10 -23.86 -10.39 4.64
CA ASP A 10 -24.07 -8.97 4.33
C ASP A 10 -23.04 -8.47 3.30
N GLU A 11 -21.78 -8.89 3.46
CA GLU A 11 -20.66 -8.49 2.62
C GLU A 11 -20.66 -9.15 1.23
N ILE A 12 -21.14 -10.40 1.13
CA ILE A 12 -21.19 -11.13 -0.15
C ILE A 12 -22.42 -10.75 -0.99
N GLY A 13 -23.47 -10.25 -0.34
CA GLY A 13 -24.70 -9.84 -1.00
C GLY A 13 -25.37 -10.96 -1.80
N ALA A 14 -25.96 -10.62 -2.94
CA ALA A 14 -26.80 -11.54 -3.71
C ALA A 14 -26.08 -12.81 -4.22
N VAL A 15 -24.75 -12.73 -4.40
CA VAL A 15 -23.92 -13.86 -4.86
C VAL A 15 -23.86 -14.97 -3.81
N GLY A 16 -24.08 -14.64 -2.53
CA GLY A 16 -24.01 -15.61 -1.44
C GLY A 16 -25.05 -16.73 -1.58
N ARG A 17 -26.13 -16.50 -2.31
CA ARG A 17 -27.19 -17.50 -2.52
C ARG A 17 -26.76 -18.69 -3.39
N ILE A 18 -25.71 -18.53 -4.20
CA ILE A 18 -25.21 -19.59 -5.10
C ILE A 18 -23.88 -20.19 -4.63
N LEU A 19 -23.30 -19.69 -3.54
CA LEU A 19 -22.03 -20.13 -2.99
C LEU A 19 -22.24 -21.04 -1.77
N SER A 20 -21.39 -22.06 -1.65
CA SER A 20 -21.26 -22.82 -0.41
C SER A 20 -20.65 -21.95 0.70
N ASP A 21 -20.86 -22.33 1.97
CA ASP A 21 -20.30 -21.60 3.13
C ASP A 21 -18.78 -21.45 3.06
N ASN A 22 -18.09 -22.45 2.50
CA ASN A 22 -16.63 -22.40 2.34
C ASN A 22 -16.21 -21.42 1.23
N GLU A 23 -16.95 -21.36 0.13
CA GLU A 23 -16.71 -20.38 -0.93
C GLU A 23 -17.01 -18.96 -0.45
N LYS A 24 -18.05 -18.80 0.37
CA LYS A 24 -18.35 -17.51 1.02
C LYS A 24 -17.19 -17.03 1.88
N LYS A 25 -16.70 -17.88 2.78
CA LYS A 25 -15.55 -17.59 3.65
C LYS A 25 -14.29 -17.21 2.87
N LYS A 26 -14.04 -17.85 1.73
CA LYS A 26 -12.91 -17.50 0.85
C LYS A 26 -13.15 -16.19 0.09
N GLY A 27 -14.39 -15.96 -0.37
CA GLY A 27 -14.77 -14.77 -1.12
C GLY A 27 -14.63 -13.47 -0.33
N ILE A 28 -14.88 -13.52 0.99
CA ILE A 28 -14.78 -12.34 1.86
C ILE A 28 -13.35 -12.03 2.34
N LEU A 29 -12.38 -12.92 2.12
CA LEU A 29 -11.05 -12.81 2.72
C LEU A 29 -10.34 -11.50 2.33
N ILE A 30 -10.40 -11.11 1.05
CA ILE A 30 -9.79 -9.86 0.56
C ILE A 30 -10.46 -8.64 1.22
N HIS A 31 -11.79 -8.66 1.33
CA HIS A 31 -12.53 -7.60 2.01
C HIS A 31 -12.15 -7.50 3.49
N ALA A 32 -12.12 -8.63 4.20
CA ALA A 32 -11.72 -8.66 5.61
C ALA A 32 -10.29 -8.11 5.82
N LEU A 33 -9.34 -8.50 4.97
CA LEU A 33 -7.97 -7.98 5.00
C LEU A 33 -7.93 -6.47 4.73
N HIS A 34 -8.73 -5.98 3.77
CA HIS A 34 -8.83 -4.56 3.47
C HIS A 34 -9.33 -3.77 4.67
N THR A 35 -10.43 -4.22 5.29
CA THR A 35 -11.01 -3.56 6.46
C THR A 35 -10.06 -3.56 7.66
N ILE A 36 -9.33 -4.65 7.89
CA ILE A 36 -8.30 -4.70 8.95
C ILE A 36 -7.22 -3.64 8.67
N GLN A 37 -6.77 -3.54 7.43
CA GLN A 37 -5.72 -2.59 7.07
C GLN A 37 -6.21 -1.13 7.11
N GLU A 38 -7.45 -0.83 6.77
CA GLU A 38 -8.01 0.52 6.92
C GLU A 38 -8.09 0.95 8.39
N ASP A 39 -8.41 0.02 9.28
CA ASP A 39 -8.55 0.27 10.72
C ASP A 39 -7.20 0.37 11.44
N GLN A 40 -6.24 -0.49 11.10
CA GLN A 40 -4.97 -0.63 11.80
C GLN A 40 -3.77 -0.02 11.03
N GLY A 41 -3.95 0.35 9.77
CA GLY A 41 -2.90 0.84 8.86
C GLY A 41 -1.98 -0.25 8.27
N TYR A 42 -2.06 -1.48 8.77
CA TYR A 42 -1.32 -2.66 8.31
C TYR A 42 -2.07 -3.94 8.74
N LEU A 43 -1.46 -5.11 8.53
CA LEU A 43 -1.98 -6.41 8.93
C LEU A 43 -1.16 -7.00 10.10
N PRO A 44 -1.57 -6.76 11.37
CA PRO A 44 -0.94 -7.37 12.53
C PRO A 44 -1.14 -8.89 12.59
N GLU A 45 -0.11 -9.62 13.00
CA GLU A 45 -0.15 -11.09 13.07
C GLU A 45 -1.23 -11.61 14.03
N ASP A 46 -1.43 -10.95 15.17
CA ASP A 46 -2.45 -11.33 16.16
C ASP A 46 -3.87 -11.18 15.59
N VAL A 47 -4.11 -10.15 14.80
CA VAL A 47 -5.39 -9.93 14.10
C VAL A 47 -5.60 -10.97 13.01
N LEU A 48 -4.58 -11.29 12.22
CA LEU A 48 -4.65 -12.35 11.21
C LEU A 48 -4.91 -13.74 11.84
N ARG A 49 -4.35 -14.01 13.01
CA ARG A 49 -4.63 -15.25 13.77
C ARG A 49 -6.08 -15.33 14.23
N ARG A 50 -6.66 -14.21 14.69
CA ARG A 50 -8.09 -14.15 15.01
C ARG A 50 -8.96 -14.37 13.78
N LEU A 51 -8.61 -13.72 12.65
CA LEU A 51 -9.30 -13.91 11.38
C LEU A 51 -9.25 -15.37 10.91
N SER A 52 -8.09 -16.02 11.02
CA SER A 52 -7.91 -17.45 10.72
C SER A 52 -8.86 -18.34 11.52
N ASN A 53 -8.96 -18.10 12.83
CA ASN A 53 -9.86 -18.84 13.72
C ASN A 53 -11.34 -18.57 13.38
N ASN A 54 -11.72 -17.31 13.17
CA ASN A 54 -13.11 -16.92 12.91
C ASN A 54 -13.63 -17.45 11.58
N LEU A 55 -12.83 -17.35 10.51
CA LEU A 55 -13.21 -17.85 9.18
C LEU A 55 -12.97 -19.36 9.02
N ASN A 56 -12.24 -20.00 9.94
CA ASN A 56 -11.76 -21.38 9.82
C ASN A 56 -10.95 -21.59 8.53
N ILE A 57 -10.08 -20.63 8.22
CA ILE A 57 -9.15 -20.66 7.08
C ILE A 57 -7.73 -20.79 7.64
N PRO A 58 -6.88 -21.69 7.12
CA PRO A 58 -5.50 -21.80 7.55
C PRO A 58 -4.76 -20.47 7.45
N LEU A 59 -4.00 -20.12 8.48
CA LEU A 59 -3.21 -18.88 8.50
C LEU A 59 -2.25 -18.79 7.29
N SER A 60 -1.73 -19.93 6.81
CA SER A 60 -0.92 -20.02 5.59
C SER A 60 -1.65 -19.52 4.34
N ASP A 61 -2.94 -19.81 4.22
CA ASP A 61 -3.75 -19.40 3.07
C ASP A 61 -4.01 -17.89 3.14
N ILE A 62 -4.25 -17.36 4.35
CA ILE A 62 -4.37 -15.92 4.59
C ILE A 62 -3.08 -15.19 4.20
N TYR A 63 -1.92 -15.68 4.66
CA TYR A 63 -0.63 -15.10 4.24
C TYR A 63 -0.40 -15.24 2.75
N SER A 64 -0.81 -16.35 2.12
CA SER A 64 -0.67 -16.54 0.68
C SER A 64 -1.46 -15.48 -0.10
N VAL A 65 -2.69 -15.20 0.30
CA VAL A 65 -3.52 -14.15 -0.32
C VAL A 65 -2.96 -12.76 -0.01
N ALA A 66 -2.65 -12.47 1.26
CA ALA A 66 -2.16 -11.16 1.69
C ALA A 66 -0.80 -10.81 1.04
N SER A 67 0.10 -11.77 0.89
CA SER A 67 1.40 -11.54 0.22
C SER A 67 1.32 -11.47 -1.30
N PHE A 68 0.28 -12.04 -1.92
CA PHE A 68 0.08 -11.98 -3.36
C PHE A 68 -0.31 -10.56 -3.83
N TYR A 69 -1.18 -9.88 -3.08
CA TYR A 69 -1.61 -8.52 -3.42
C TYR A 69 -0.70 -7.47 -2.80
N LYS A 70 0.00 -6.70 -3.63
CA LYS A 70 0.88 -5.59 -3.20
C LYS A 70 0.20 -4.50 -2.37
N MET A 71 -1.12 -4.44 -2.37
CA MET A 71 -1.91 -3.50 -1.58
C MET A 71 -1.85 -3.80 -0.07
N PHE A 72 -1.55 -5.04 0.32
CA PHE A 72 -1.51 -5.43 1.72
C PHE A 72 -0.09 -5.34 2.30
N HIS A 73 -0.01 -4.90 3.55
CA HIS A 73 1.26 -4.65 4.23
C HIS A 73 1.26 -5.27 5.63
N PHE A 74 2.34 -5.97 5.95
CA PHE A 74 2.52 -6.63 7.26
C PHE A 74 3.27 -5.79 8.28
N LYS A 75 3.75 -4.61 7.87
CA LYS A 75 4.49 -3.68 8.72
C LYS A 75 3.76 -2.34 8.76
N PRO A 76 3.84 -1.61 9.89
CA PRO A 76 3.34 -0.25 9.96
C PRO A 76 3.93 0.60 8.84
N ARG A 77 3.09 1.45 8.25
CA ARG A 77 3.51 2.41 7.24
C ARG A 77 3.45 3.81 7.81
N GLY A 78 4.23 4.70 7.21
CA GLY A 78 4.23 6.11 7.56
C GLY A 78 2.97 6.81 7.07
N LYS A 79 2.68 7.98 7.63
CA LYS A 79 1.52 8.80 7.25
C LYS A 79 1.52 9.21 5.78
N LYS A 80 2.71 9.37 5.19
CA LYS A 80 2.89 9.73 3.78
C LYS A 80 3.53 8.58 3.02
N ILE A 81 2.78 8.05 2.06
CA ILE A 81 3.25 7.01 1.17
C ILE A 81 3.79 7.65 -0.09
N VAL A 82 5.12 7.69 -0.23
CA VAL A 82 5.80 8.25 -1.40
C VAL A 82 6.17 7.11 -2.34
N LYS A 83 5.53 7.03 -3.53
CA LYS A 83 5.84 6.01 -4.54
C LYS A 83 6.55 6.64 -5.73
N VAL A 84 7.78 6.21 -6.03
CA VAL A 84 8.51 6.65 -7.23
C VAL A 84 8.20 5.73 -8.41
N CYS A 85 7.79 6.29 -9.55
CA CYS A 85 7.53 5.51 -10.76
C CYS A 85 8.85 5.07 -11.41
N LEU A 86 9.05 3.76 -11.53
CA LEU A 86 10.17 3.15 -12.24
C LEU A 86 9.76 2.57 -13.61
N GLY A 87 8.62 3.00 -14.14
CA GLY A 87 8.18 2.61 -15.48
C GLY A 87 9.12 3.15 -16.55
N THR A 88 9.17 2.52 -17.72
CA THR A 88 10.17 2.78 -18.77
C THR A 88 10.36 4.27 -19.08
N ALA A 89 9.26 5.03 -19.23
CA ALA A 89 9.32 6.46 -19.51
C ALA A 89 9.93 7.28 -18.36
N CYS A 90 9.61 6.94 -17.11
CA CYS A 90 10.17 7.60 -15.94
C CYS A 90 11.63 7.21 -15.73
N TYR A 91 11.97 5.93 -15.94
CA TYR A 91 13.32 5.40 -15.80
C TYR A 91 14.30 6.09 -16.76
N VAL A 92 13.94 6.17 -18.05
CA VAL A 92 14.77 6.84 -19.07
C VAL A 92 14.91 8.35 -18.79
N ARG A 93 13.91 8.97 -18.17
CA ARG A 93 13.95 10.38 -17.74
C ARG A 93 14.62 10.62 -16.39
N GLY A 94 15.22 9.60 -15.78
CA GLY A 94 16.04 9.75 -14.59
C GLY A 94 15.31 9.53 -13.26
N SER A 95 14.19 8.80 -13.21
CA SER A 95 13.52 8.49 -11.94
C SER A 95 14.39 7.72 -10.94
N LYS A 96 15.43 7.01 -11.41
CA LYS A 96 16.45 6.41 -10.53
C LYS A 96 17.22 7.45 -9.73
N HIS A 97 17.58 8.58 -10.35
CA HIS A 97 18.24 9.67 -9.65
C HIS A 97 17.32 10.28 -8.59
N LEU A 98 16.05 10.50 -8.93
CA LEU A 98 15.03 10.94 -7.96
C LEU A 98 14.94 9.98 -6.77
N LEU A 99 14.85 8.67 -7.01
CA LEU A 99 14.78 7.67 -5.95
C LEU A 99 16.01 7.77 -5.01
N THR A 100 17.22 7.74 -5.56
CA THR A 100 18.45 7.82 -4.76
C THR A 100 18.56 9.13 -3.97
N THR A 101 18.11 10.25 -4.54
CA THR A 101 18.08 11.53 -3.83
C THR A 101 17.12 11.49 -2.64
N LEU A 102 15.94 10.87 -2.79
CA LEU A 102 14.99 10.69 -1.70
C LEU A 102 15.52 9.73 -0.62
N GLU A 103 16.16 8.64 -1.01
CA GLU A 103 16.79 7.69 -0.06
C GLU A 103 17.84 8.38 0.81
N ASN A 104 18.68 9.23 0.20
CA ASN A 104 19.70 9.99 0.92
C ASN A 104 19.11 11.07 1.83
N GLU A 105 18.10 11.79 1.37
CA GLU A 105 17.49 12.91 2.11
C GLU A 105 16.70 12.45 3.34
N PHE A 106 15.97 11.34 3.21
CA PHE A 106 15.11 10.82 4.27
C PHE A 106 15.72 9.66 5.05
N HIS A 107 16.95 9.26 4.71
CA HIS A 107 17.69 8.17 5.36
C HIS A 107 16.89 6.85 5.43
N VAL A 108 16.19 6.52 4.34
CA VAL A 108 15.38 5.30 4.19
C VAL A 108 15.68 4.64 2.86
N GLN A 109 15.56 3.32 2.77
CA GLN A 109 15.64 2.60 1.50
C GLN A 109 14.26 2.37 0.88
N ASN A 110 14.22 1.99 -0.40
CA ASN A 110 12.99 1.52 -1.02
C ASN A 110 12.33 0.37 -0.23
N GLY A 111 11.09 0.58 0.18
CA GLY A 111 10.28 -0.33 1.00
C GLY A 111 10.37 -0.05 2.50
N GLU A 112 11.14 0.95 2.92
CA GLU A 112 11.31 1.32 4.32
C GLU A 112 10.46 2.53 4.72
N THR A 113 10.25 2.64 6.02
CA THR A 113 9.49 3.71 6.67
C THR A 113 10.42 4.43 7.64
N THR A 114 10.31 5.75 7.72
CA THR A 114 11.08 6.56 8.68
C THR A 114 10.77 6.16 10.12
N GLU A 115 11.73 6.35 11.03
CA GLU A 115 11.59 5.96 12.45
C GLU A 115 10.42 6.66 13.16
N ASP A 116 10.07 7.86 12.72
CA ASP A 116 8.97 8.67 13.24
C ASP A 116 7.61 8.33 12.61
N LEU A 117 7.54 7.34 11.71
CA LEU A 117 6.36 6.98 10.91
C LEU A 117 5.77 8.18 10.14
N ALA A 118 6.58 9.18 9.80
CA ALA A 118 6.12 10.30 8.97
C ALA A 118 5.94 9.88 7.51
N MET A 119 6.84 9.03 6.98
CA MET A 119 6.75 8.60 5.58
C MET A 119 7.28 7.20 5.31
N THR A 120 6.73 6.56 4.29
CA THR A 120 7.26 5.34 3.66
C THR A 120 7.69 5.64 2.25
N LEU A 121 8.89 5.23 1.87
CA LEU A 121 9.40 5.34 0.50
C LEU A 121 9.23 4.02 -0.23
N GLU A 122 8.56 4.03 -1.37
CA GLU A 122 8.33 2.85 -2.20
C GLU A 122 8.56 3.14 -3.68
N THR A 123 8.62 2.07 -4.46
CA THR A 123 8.67 2.12 -5.91
C THR A 123 7.44 1.46 -6.51
N VAL A 124 6.98 2.00 -7.63
CA VAL A 124 5.87 1.44 -8.40
C VAL A 124 6.31 1.20 -9.84
N GLY A 125 5.86 0.10 -10.42
CA GLY A 125 6.23 -0.29 -11.78
C GLY A 125 5.74 0.70 -12.84
N CYS A 126 4.50 1.18 -12.75
CA CYS A 126 3.99 2.23 -13.62
C CYS A 126 2.79 2.92 -12.97
N VAL A 127 2.77 4.26 -12.99
CA VAL A 127 1.61 5.06 -12.58
C VAL A 127 0.64 5.30 -13.74
N GLY A 128 1.11 5.21 -14.99
CA GLY A 128 0.31 5.47 -16.19
C GLY A 128 0.32 6.93 -16.68
N CYS A 129 0.98 7.84 -15.96
CA CYS A 129 1.05 9.27 -16.30
C CYS A 129 2.31 9.62 -17.12
N CYS A 130 2.63 8.86 -18.17
CA CYS A 130 3.89 8.98 -18.90
C CYS A 130 4.13 10.38 -19.52
N GLY A 131 3.07 11.15 -19.82
CA GLY A 131 3.18 12.53 -20.31
C GLY A 131 3.84 13.50 -19.32
N LEU A 132 3.80 13.18 -18.02
CA LEU A 132 4.39 13.97 -16.94
C LEU A 132 5.66 13.34 -16.37
N ALA A 133 6.29 12.39 -17.05
CA ALA A 133 7.45 11.67 -16.53
C ALA A 133 8.66 12.60 -16.31
N PRO A 134 9.45 12.40 -15.22
CA PRO A 134 9.27 11.46 -14.11
C PRO A 134 8.11 11.79 -13.17
N VAL A 135 7.43 10.75 -12.71
CA VAL A 135 6.24 10.84 -11.84
C VAL A 135 6.51 10.13 -10.52
N SER A 136 6.01 10.73 -9.44
CA SER A 136 5.87 10.08 -8.13
C SER A 136 4.47 10.35 -7.57
N THR A 137 4.03 9.55 -6.59
CA THR A 137 2.80 9.82 -5.85
C THR A 137 3.06 10.04 -4.37
N ILE A 138 2.22 10.84 -3.71
CA ILE A 138 2.14 10.99 -2.25
C ILE A 138 0.70 10.63 -1.87
N ASN A 139 0.48 9.56 -1.11
CA ASN A 139 -0.87 9.09 -0.75
C ASN A 139 -1.83 9.01 -1.96
N ASP A 140 -1.29 8.55 -3.10
CA ASP A 140 -1.97 8.42 -4.40
C ASP A 140 -2.23 9.72 -5.17
N GLU A 141 -1.88 10.89 -4.62
CA GLU A 141 -1.82 12.13 -5.39
C GLU A 141 -0.60 12.17 -6.30
N VAL A 142 -0.83 12.43 -7.58
CA VAL A 142 0.22 12.38 -8.62
C VAL A 142 0.99 13.69 -8.69
N THR A 143 2.31 13.62 -8.53
CA THR A 143 3.25 14.70 -8.81
C THR A 143 4.11 14.33 -10.01
N GLY A 144 4.07 15.16 -11.06
CA GLY A 144 4.81 14.95 -12.30
C GLY A 144 5.88 16.01 -12.56
N GLU A 145 6.62 15.83 -13.65
CA GLU A 145 7.69 16.71 -14.14
C GLU A 145 8.77 17.00 -13.09
N ILE A 146 9.10 15.97 -12.30
CA ILE A 146 10.12 16.05 -11.23
C ILE A 146 11.51 15.92 -11.87
N ILE A 147 11.94 16.96 -12.60
CA ILE A 147 13.17 16.99 -13.39
C ILE A 147 14.10 18.11 -12.91
N GLY A 148 15.34 17.74 -12.61
CA GLY A 148 16.40 18.65 -12.17
C GLY A 148 16.32 19.01 -10.69
N ASP A 149 17.46 19.42 -10.14
CA ASP A 149 17.66 19.59 -8.69
C ASP A 149 16.60 20.48 -8.04
N ARG A 150 16.26 21.62 -8.66
CA ARG A 150 15.25 22.54 -8.16
C ARG A 150 13.86 21.91 -8.00
N ARG A 151 13.41 21.09 -8.96
CA ARG A 151 12.10 20.42 -8.87
C ARG A 151 12.12 19.29 -7.84
N ILE A 152 13.25 18.60 -7.71
CA ILE A 152 13.45 17.57 -6.69
C ILE A 152 13.41 18.18 -5.29
N GLU A 153 14.10 19.30 -5.07
CA GLU A 153 14.05 20.07 -3.82
C GLU A 153 12.62 20.51 -3.47
N GLN A 154 11.87 21.02 -4.45
CA GLN A 154 10.46 21.38 -4.25
C GLN A 154 9.62 20.16 -3.85
N PHE A 155 9.86 19.00 -4.47
CA PHE A 155 9.17 17.76 -4.14
C PHE A 155 9.52 17.28 -2.71
N ILE A 156 10.79 17.38 -2.30
CA ILE A 156 11.22 17.09 -0.92
C ILE A 156 10.49 17.99 0.07
N GLN A 157 10.40 19.30 -0.23
CA GLN A 157 9.67 20.23 0.62
C GLN A 157 8.17 19.91 0.68
N LEU A 158 7.57 19.47 -0.43
CA LEU A 158 6.18 19.00 -0.45
C LEU A 158 5.99 17.80 0.49
N ILE A 159 6.90 16.82 0.44
CA ILE A 159 6.89 15.66 1.33
C ILE A 159 7.02 16.09 2.80
N LYS A 160 7.89 17.06 3.12
CA LYS A 160 8.06 17.55 4.50
C LYS A 160 6.85 18.35 4.99
N ASN A 161 6.29 19.22 4.14
CA ASN A 161 5.30 20.22 4.54
C ASN A 161 3.83 19.79 4.37
N GLY A 162 3.53 18.77 3.55
CA GLY A 162 2.15 18.31 3.31
C GLY A 162 1.56 17.57 4.50
N SER A 163 1.32 18.29 5.60
CA SER A 163 0.75 17.77 6.84
C SER A 163 -0.71 18.19 6.95
N GLU A 164 -1.55 17.72 6.04
CA GLU A 164 -3.01 17.75 6.20
C GLU A 164 -3.59 16.43 5.68
#